data_AF-A0A4S8J6P4-F1
#
_entry.id   AF-A0A4S8J6P4-F1
#
_cell.length_a   1.000
_cell.length_b   1.000
_cell.length_c   1.000
_cell.angle_alpha   90.00
_cell.angle_beta   90.00
_cell.angle_gamma   90.00
#
_symmetry.space_group_name_H-M   'P 1'
#
loop_
_entity.id
_entity.type
_entity.pdbx_description
1 polymer ?
#
loop_
_entity_poly.entity_id
_entity_poly.type
_entity_poly.pdbx_seq_one_letter_code
_entity_poly.pdbx_strand_id
1 'polypeptide(L)'
;MATLAAAAGFSGSPNLSSLLRHQIVKPVQVPPPRARSFHVRRRTAWRRASSSTPPAAEAASPGLYSAKVYELTKENVNLVLDDVRPYLIADGGNVDVVSVEDGVISLQLQGACGSCPSSTTTMKMGIERVLKEKFGEAVKDICQVEGIQIETTVEVVNNHLEILRPAIKNFGGSVEVVSVEAGDCSVRYTGPDSIGSGIKAAIKEKFPDIINVVFI
;
A
#
# COMPACT_ATOMS: atom_id res chain seq x y z
N MET A 1 -22.10 -55.46 -41.94
CA MET A 1 -20.84 -55.89 -42.57
C MET A 1 -19.72 -55.08 -41.90
N ALA A 2 -19.27 -55.39 -40.68
CA ALA A 2 -18.55 -56.58 -40.18
C ALA A 2 -17.13 -56.72 -40.77
N THR A 3 -16.12 -56.38 -39.95
CA THR A 3 -14.73 -56.89 -39.80
C THR A 3 -13.95 -55.82 -39.00
N LEU A 4 -13.50 -55.92 -37.74
CA LEU A 4 -13.12 -56.99 -36.80
C LEU A 4 -11.83 -57.74 -37.15
N ALA A 5 -10.71 -57.34 -36.50
CA ALA A 5 -9.56 -58.15 -36.06
C ALA A 5 -8.56 -57.20 -35.33
N ALA A 6 -8.36 -57.26 -34.00
CA ALA A 6 -7.68 -58.26 -33.15
C ALA A 6 -6.15 -57.99 -33.02
N ALA A 7 -5.69 -57.55 -31.83
CA ALA A 7 -4.96 -58.34 -30.80
C ALA A 7 -3.44 -58.43 -31.10
N ALA A 8 -2.45 -58.42 -30.20
CA ALA A 8 -2.23 -58.55 -28.75
C ALA A 8 -0.90 -57.78 -28.47
N GLY A 9 -0.39 -57.46 -27.27
CA GLY A 9 -0.33 -58.15 -25.98
C GLY A 9 1.15 -58.12 -25.49
N PHE A 10 1.34 -58.04 -24.16
CA PHE A 10 2.61 -58.21 -23.41
C PHE A 10 3.68 -57.12 -23.58
N SER A 11 4.50 -56.74 -22.59
CA SER A 11 4.62 -57.01 -21.16
C SER A 11 5.84 -56.22 -20.68
N GLY A 12 5.89 -55.83 -19.40
CA GLY A 12 7.17 -55.68 -18.70
C GLY A 12 7.64 -54.25 -18.47
N SER A 13 7.39 -53.80 -17.24
CA SER A 13 8.17 -52.78 -16.54
C SER A 13 9.68 -53.05 -16.66
N PRO A 14 10.50 -51.98 -16.61
CA PRO A 14 11.41 -51.90 -15.47
C PRO A 14 11.36 -50.53 -14.78
N ASN A 15 11.37 -50.62 -13.47
CA ASN A 15 11.61 -49.54 -12.52
C ASN A 15 13.05 -49.05 -12.69
N LEU A 16 13.24 -47.77 -13.01
CA LEU A 16 14.53 -47.09 -12.88
C LEU A 16 14.28 -45.62 -12.52
N SER A 17 14.03 -45.45 -11.23
CA SER A 17 14.52 -44.35 -10.42
C SER A 17 15.83 -43.75 -10.94
N SER A 18 15.74 -42.71 -11.76
CA SER A 18 16.73 -41.63 -11.88
C SER A 18 16.17 -40.58 -12.83
N LEU A 19 16.48 -39.30 -12.57
CA LEU A 19 16.05 -38.12 -13.32
C LEU A 19 14.79 -37.39 -12.80
N LEU A 20 14.57 -37.40 -11.48
CA LEU A 20 14.12 -36.18 -10.79
C LEU A 20 15.36 -35.32 -10.50
N ARG A 21 15.79 -34.52 -11.49
CA ARG A 21 16.64 -33.36 -11.19
C ARG A 21 15.71 -32.20 -10.86
N HIS A 22 15.41 -32.11 -9.58
CA HIS A 22 14.96 -30.90 -8.94
C HIS A 22 15.83 -29.72 -9.40
N GLN A 23 15.23 -28.75 -10.10
CA GLN A 23 15.79 -27.40 -10.15
C GLN A 23 15.61 -26.77 -8.76
N ILE A 24 16.51 -27.15 -7.86
CA ILE A 24 16.76 -26.41 -6.62
C ILE A 24 17.40 -25.09 -7.06
N VAL A 25 16.63 -24.02 -6.96
CA VAL A 25 17.11 -22.64 -6.95
C VAL A 25 18.25 -22.53 -5.96
N LYS A 26 19.46 -22.24 -6.47
CA LYS A 26 20.65 -22.06 -5.65
C LYS A 26 20.41 -20.83 -4.74
N PRO A 27 20.63 -20.93 -3.42
CA PRO A 27 20.54 -19.78 -2.54
C PRO A 27 21.61 -18.76 -2.95
N VAL A 28 21.17 -17.54 -3.25
CA VAL A 28 22.04 -16.39 -3.48
C VAL A 28 22.82 -16.12 -2.19
N GLN A 29 24.11 -16.48 -2.19
CA GLN A 29 25.04 -16.17 -1.12
C GLN A 29 25.40 -14.69 -1.17
N VAL A 30 24.83 -13.92 -0.25
CA VAL A 30 25.20 -12.50 -0.05
C VAL A 30 26.53 -12.48 0.73
N PRO A 31 27.59 -11.83 0.22
CA PRO A 31 28.87 -11.77 0.93
C PRO A 31 28.76 -10.88 2.18
N PRO A 32 29.45 -11.21 3.29
CA PRO A 32 29.43 -10.40 4.50
C PRO A 32 30.10 -9.04 4.28
N PRO A 33 29.64 -7.96 4.94
CA PRO A 33 30.30 -6.66 4.88
C PRO A 33 31.71 -6.76 5.49
N ARG A 34 32.72 -6.29 4.75
CA ARG A 34 34.10 -6.21 5.22
C ARG A 34 34.20 -5.28 6.42
N ALA A 35 34.44 -5.85 7.60
CA ALA A 35 34.81 -5.11 8.80
C ALA A 35 36.17 -4.41 8.56
N ARG A 36 36.16 -3.08 8.44
CA ARG A 36 37.38 -2.27 8.52
C ARG A 36 37.79 -2.16 9.98
N SER A 37 38.91 -2.76 10.30
CA SER A 37 39.60 -2.67 11.58
C SER A 37 40.15 -1.26 11.80
N PHE A 38 39.35 -0.41 12.46
CA PHE A 38 39.84 0.88 12.95
C PHE A 38 40.80 0.64 14.12
N HIS A 39 42.07 0.87 13.87
CA HIS A 39 43.10 0.95 14.90
C HIS A 39 42.79 2.12 15.82
N VAL A 40 42.45 1.81 17.08
CA VAL A 40 42.37 2.78 18.17
C VAL A 40 43.77 3.32 18.45
N ARG A 41 44.12 4.43 17.78
CA ARG A 41 45.23 5.27 18.21
C ARG A 41 44.75 6.12 19.37
N ARG A 42 45.05 5.66 20.59
CA ARG A 42 45.10 6.52 21.77
C ARG A 42 46.04 7.70 21.49
N ARG A 43 45.49 8.91 21.40
CA ARG A 43 46.24 10.13 21.70
C ARG A 43 45.39 11.06 22.55
N THR A 44 45.82 11.13 23.79
CA THR A 44 45.57 12.19 24.76
C THR A 44 45.80 13.56 24.13
N ALA A 45 44.77 14.40 24.11
CA ALA A 45 44.91 15.85 24.13
C ALA A 45 43.61 16.45 24.66
N TRP A 46 43.63 16.86 25.92
CA TRP A 46 42.66 17.80 26.46
C TRP A 46 42.67 19.10 25.66
N ARG A 47 41.50 19.59 25.25
CA ARG A 47 41.22 21.03 25.27
C ARG A 47 39.73 21.29 25.51
N ARG A 48 39.52 22.29 26.36
CA ARG A 48 38.29 22.69 27.02
C ARG A 48 37.59 23.77 26.21
N ALA A 49 36.25 23.71 26.26
CA ALA A 49 35.28 24.79 26.07
C ALA A 49 35.11 25.41 24.67
N SER A 50 33.93 25.17 24.10
CA SER A 50 33.12 26.25 23.53
C SER A 50 31.68 25.99 23.95
N SER A 51 31.21 26.81 24.88
CA SER A 51 29.81 26.99 25.21
C SER A 51 29.03 27.32 23.93
N SER A 52 28.31 26.33 23.41
CA SER A 52 27.09 26.57 22.65
C SER A 52 25.97 25.99 23.48
N THR A 53 25.21 26.91 24.07
CA THR A 53 23.91 26.69 24.68
C THR A 53 23.10 25.77 23.76
N PRO A 54 22.62 24.58 24.19
CA PRO A 54 21.56 23.93 23.44
C PRO A 54 20.37 24.90 23.41
N PRO A 55 19.73 25.16 22.26
CA PRO A 55 18.52 25.95 22.25
C PRO A 55 17.51 25.31 23.19
N ALA A 56 16.98 26.15 24.08
CA ALA A 56 15.93 25.78 25.01
C ALA A 56 14.68 25.34 24.24
N ALA A 57 14.00 24.34 24.82
CA ALA A 57 12.64 23.90 24.52
C ALA A 57 12.43 23.05 23.24
N GLU A 58 13.07 21.88 23.19
CA GLU A 58 12.42 20.74 22.52
C GLU A 58 11.64 19.98 23.60
N ALA A 59 10.32 20.12 23.57
CA ALA A 59 9.44 19.35 24.43
C ALA A 59 9.74 17.88 24.17
N ALA A 60 10.43 17.24 25.12
CA ALA A 60 10.73 15.83 25.05
C ALA A 60 9.40 15.08 25.11
N SER A 61 8.83 14.79 23.94
CA SER A 61 7.77 13.81 23.81
C SER A 61 8.29 12.53 24.47
N PRO A 62 7.53 11.95 25.41
CA PRO A 62 7.95 10.74 26.08
C PRO A 62 7.88 9.64 25.03
N GLY A 63 9.00 9.43 24.33
CA GLY A 63 9.06 8.75 23.04
C GLY A 63 8.32 7.41 23.01
N LEU A 64 8.09 6.87 21.81
CA LEU A 64 7.15 5.78 21.52
C LEU A 64 6.95 4.70 22.62
N TYR A 65 7.99 4.30 23.34
CA TYR A 65 7.95 3.28 24.39
C TYR A 65 7.58 3.74 25.81
N SER A 66 7.27 5.02 26.04
CA SER A 66 6.89 5.47 27.39
C SER A 66 5.52 4.90 27.80
N ALA A 67 5.44 4.29 28.99
CA ALA A 67 4.24 3.64 29.54
C ALA A 67 3.12 4.61 29.96
N LYS A 68 3.14 5.84 29.44
CA LYS A 68 2.21 6.90 29.80
C LYS A 68 0.92 6.72 28.98
N VAL A 69 -0.19 6.52 29.68
CA VAL A 69 -1.53 6.48 29.09
C VAL A 69 -2.10 7.89 29.06
N TYR A 70 -2.72 8.28 27.95
CA TYR A 70 -3.30 9.60 27.75
C TYR A 70 -4.83 9.52 27.65
N GLU A 71 -5.50 10.63 27.95
CA GLU A 71 -6.92 10.79 27.64
C GLU A 71 -7.11 11.02 26.14
N LEU A 72 -8.20 10.47 25.58
CA LEU A 72 -8.49 10.56 24.15
C LEU A 72 -8.97 11.97 23.77
N THR A 73 -8.02 12.85 23.49
CA THR A 73 -8.25 14.21 22.97
C THR A 73 -7.47 14.41 21.67
N LYS A 74 -7.95 15.32 20.81
CA LYS A 74 -7.27 15.63 19.53
C LYS A 74 -5.81 16.05 19.74
N GLU A 75 -5.54 16.83 20.78
CA GLU A 75 -4.20 17.29 21.14
C GLU A 75 -3.29 16.13 21.54
N ASN A 76 -3.76 15.24 22.42
CA ASN A 76 -2.98 14.08 22.84
C ASN A 76 -2.73 13.11 21.67
N VAL A 77 -3.72 12.90 20.79
CA VAL A 77 -3.54 12.08 19.59
C VAL A 77 -2.46 12.68 18.69
N ASN A 78 -2.48 14.00 18.47
CA ASN A 78 -1.45 14.67 17.68
C ASN A 78 -0.05 14.53 18.33
N LEU A 79 0.06 14.70 19.65
CA LEU A 79 1.31 14.49 20.39
C LEU A 79 1.86 13.06 20.25
N VAL A 80 0.99 12.04 20.30
CA VAL A 80 1.41 10.65 20.10
C VAL A 80 1.85 10.42 18.66
N LEU A 81 1.16 11.03 17.69
CA LEU A 81 1.52 10.92 16.27
C LEU A 81 2.83 11.64 15.95
N ASP A 82 3.19 12.71 16.67
CA ASP A 82 4.48 13.40 16.50
C ASP A 82 5.68 12.48 16.72
N ASP A 83 5.55 11.48 17.59
CA ASP A 83 6.58 10.45 17.76
C ASP A 83 6.68 9.50 16.55
N VAL A 84 5.56 9.24 15.87
CA VAL A 84 5.46 8.30 14.73
C VAL A 84 5.80 8.97 13.40
N ARG A 85 5.52 10.28 13.28
CA ARG A 85 5.73 11.08 12.06
C ARG A 85 7.13 10.98 11.46
N PRO A 86 8.24 10.99 12.22
CA PRO A 86 9.58 10.82 11.64
C PRO A 86 9.74 9.54 10.84
N TYR A 87 9.10 8.45 11.27
CA TYR A 87 9.12 7.17 10.56
C TYR A 87 8.22 7.20 9.31
N LEU A 88 7.03 7.80 9.42
CA LEU A 88 6.12 7.95 8.27
C LEU A 88 6.73 8.84 7.18
N ILE A 89 7.41 9.92 7.57
CA ILE A 89 8.10 10.84 6.65
C ILE A 89 9.29 10.15 5.99
N ALA A 90 10.03 9.30 6.73
CA ALA A 90 11.10 8.49 6.15
C ALA A 90 10.58 7.53 5.07
N ASP A 91 9.36 7.02 5.25
CA ASP A 91 8.64 6.18 4.27
C ASP A 91 7.93 7.00 3.17
N GLY A 92 8.07 8.32 3.17
CA GLY A 92 7.51 9.22 2.15
C GLY A 92 6.03 9.56 2.32
N GLY A 93 5.49 9.42 3.53
CA GLY A 93 4.12 9.77 3.89
C GLY A 93 4.02 10.69 5.10
N ASN A 94 2.79 10.98 5.51
CA ASN A 94 2.49 11.67 6.76
C ASN A 94 1.05 11.33 7.20
N VAL A 95 0.65 11.78 8.39
CA VAL A 95 -0.70 11.63 8.93
C VAL A 95 -1.17 12.90 9.63
N ASP A 96 -2.43 13.26 9.37
CA ASP A 96 -3.13 14.37 9.99
C ASP A 96 -4.40 13.89 10.71
N VAL A 97 -4.71 14.53 11.84
CA VAL A 97 -5.91 14.23 12.64
C VAL A 97 -7.06 15.14 12.23
N VAL A 98 -8.10 14.54 11.65
CA VAL A 98 -9.31 15.26 11.22
C VAL A 98 -10.19 15.56 12.43
N SER A 99 -10.68 14.51 13.09
CA SER A 99 -11.57 14.60 14.26
C SER A 99 -11.34 13.43 15.22
N VAL A 100 -11.74 13.61 16.48
CA VAL A 100 -11.72 12.59 17.52
C VAL A 100 -13.04 12.72 18.28
N GLU A 101 -13.96 11.78 18.06
CA GLU A 101 -15.33 11.84 18.59
C GLU A 101 -15.79 10.44 19.01
N ASP A 102 -16.42 10.31 20.17
CA ASP A 102 -17.01 9.07 20.69
C ASP A 102 -16.10 7.82 20.74
N GLY A 103 -14.78 8.01 20.76
CA GLY A 103 -13.81 6.92 20.70
C GLY A 103 -13.36 6.56 19.28
N VAL A 104 -13.84 7.28 18.27
CA VAL A 104 -13.48 7.13 16.87
C VAL A 104 -12.50 8.22 16.46
N ILE A 105 -11.33 7.81 15.97
CA ILE A 105 -10.29 8.72 15.48
C ILE A 105 -10.35 8.75 13.96
N SER A 106 -10.62 9.92 13.40
CA SER A 106 -10.60 10.14 11.96
C SER A 106 -9.24 10.69 11.54
N LEU A 107 -8.50 9.92 10.75
CA LEU A 107 -7.16 10.25 10.29
C LEU A 107 -7.15 10.44 8.77
N GLN A 108 -6.33 11.37 8.30
CA GLN A 108 -6.05 11.57 6.88
C GLN A 108 -4.59 11.21 6.62
N LEU A 109 -4.37 10.16 5.82
CA LEU A 109 -3.03 9.78 5.38
C LEU A 109 -2.60 10.63 4.19
N GLN A 110 -1.37 11.12 4.23
CA GLN A 110 -0.77 11.99 3.24
C GLN A 110 0.44 11.32 2.57
N GLY A 111 0.79 11.79 1.38
CA GLY A 111 1.95 11.30 0.62
C GLY A 111 1.77 9.89 0.06
N ALA A 112 2.85 9.10 0.01
CA ALA A 112 2.84 7.76 -0.56
C ALA A 112 1.88 6.79 0.16
N CYS A 113 1.63 7.02 1.45
CA CYS A 113 0.73 6.20 2.26
C CYS A 113 -0.75 6.38 1.90
N GLY A 114 -1.14 7.52 1.33
CA GLY A 114 -2.53 7.80 0.93
C GLY A 114 -2.85 7.39 -0.51
N SER A 115 -1.85 7.16 -1.36
CA SER A 115 -2.04 6.91 -2.80
C SER A 115 -1.93 5.44 -3.20
N CYS A 116 -1.39 4.58 -2.34
CA CYS A 116 -1.19 3.16 -2.62
C CYS A 116 -2.07 2.28 -1.72
N PRO A 117 -3.12 1.62 -2.24
CA PRO A 117 -4.13 0.92 -1.42
C PRO A 117 -3.54 -0.21 -0.57
N SER A 118 -2.48 -0.89 -1.04
CA SER A 118 -1.80 -1.92 -0.26
C SER A 118 -1.02 -1.34 0.93
N SER A 119 -0.38 -0.19 0.74
CA SER A 119 0.43 0.46 1.77
C SER A 119 -0.46 1.15 2.80
N THR A 120 -1.58 1.72 2.36
CA THR A 120 -2.60 2.35 3.19
C THR A 120 -3.08 1.42 4.30
N THR A 121 -3.41 0.17 3.96
CA THR A 121 -3.89 -0.82 4.94
C THR A 121 -2.85 -1.12 6.02
N THR A 122 -1.59 -1.32 5.61
CA THR A 122 -0.50 -1.65 6.56
C THR A 122 -0.18 -0.47 7.48
N MET A 123 -0.14 0.74 6.91
CA MET A 123 0.15 1.97 7.67
C MET A 123 -0.97 2.28 8.66
N LYS A 124 -2.22 2.14 8.25
CA LYS A 124 -3.38 2.26 9.14
C LYS A 124 -3.25 1.33 10.35
N MET A 125 -2.95 0.05 10.13
CA MET A 125 -2.77 -0.92 11.22
C MET A 125 -1.60 -0.56 12.15
N GLY A 126 -0.50 -0.05 11.61
CA GLY A 126 0.66 0.39 12.40
C GLY A 126 0.32 1.56 13.32
N ILE A 127 -0.34 2.59 12.78
CA ILE A 127 -0.78 3.77 13.53
C ILE A 127 -1.83 3.37 14.58
N GLU A 128 -2.76 2.49 14.21
CA GLU A 128 -3.78 1.96 15.11
C GLU A 128 -3.18 1.26 16.32
N ARG A 129 -2.13 0.46 16.12
CA ARG A 129 -1.42 -0.19 17.21
C ARG A 129 -0.83 0.83 18.19
N VAL A 130 -0.14 1.85 17.69
CA VAL A 130 0.47 2.88 18.56
C VAL A 130 -0.60 3.65 19.34
N LEU A 131 -1.71 4.01 18.68
CA LEU A 131 -2.81 4.72 19.34
C LEU A 131 -3.48 3.83 20.40
N LYS A 132 -3.75 2.55 20.10
CA LYS A 132 -4.29 1.61 21.09
C LYS A 132 -3.34 1.38 22.27
N GLU A 133 -2.03 1.33 22.04
CA GLU A 133 -1.03 1.19 23.10
C GLU A 133 -1.01 2.43 24.04
N LYS A 134 -1.29 3.64 23.52
CA LYS A 134 -1.25 4.90 24.30
C LYS A 134 -2.57 5.31 24.93
N PHE A 135 -3.70 4.96 24.30
CA PHE A 135 -5.05 5.37 24.73
C PHE A 135 -5.88 4.20 25.26
N GLY A 136 -5.42 2.96 25.11
CA GLY A 136 -6.08 1.75 25.63
C GLY A 136 -7.50 1.57 25.07
N GLU A 137 -8.43 1.25 25.97
CA GLU A 137 -9.85 0.98 25.64
C GLU A 137 -10.64 2.24 25.23
N ALA A 138 -10.05 3.44 25.33
CA ALA A 138 -10.72 4.66 24.88
C ALA A 138 -10.89 4.70 23.36
N VAL A 139 -10.03 4.00 22.61
CA VAL A 139 -10.11 3.91 21.15
C VAL A 139 -11.02 2.75 20.77
N LYS A 140 -12.20 3.08 20.24
CA LYS A 140 -13.16 2.11 19.71
C LYS A 140 -12.84 1.75 18.26
N ASP A 141 -12.60 2.77 17.43
CA ASP A 141 -12.36 2.60 16.00
C ASP A 141 -11.44 3.70 15.45
N ILE A 142 -10.82 3.41 14.31
CA ILE A 142 -9.97 4.35 13.59
C ILE A 142 -10.39 4.35 12.12
N CYS A 143 -10.90 5.48 11.69
CA CYS A 143 -11.38 5.70 10.33
C CYS A 143 -10.32 6.46 9.55
N GLN A 144 -9.99 5.96 8.36
CA GLN A 144 -9.24 6.76 7.41
C GLN A 144 -10.23 7.55 6.57
N VAL A 145 -10.10 8.87 6.58
CA VAL A 145 -10.86 9.74 5.71
C VAL A 145 -10.13 9.82 4.38
N GLU A 146 -10.54 9.00 3.42
CA GLU A 146 -10.17 9.20 2.02
C GLU A 146 -10.86 10.50 1.56
N GLY A 147 -10.09 11.43 0.99
CA GLY A 147 -10.57 12.77 0.67
C GLY A 147 -11.86 12.71 -0.15
N ILE A 148 -12.92 13.32 0.39
CA ILE A 148 -14.20 13.70 -0.21
C ILE A 148 -14.60 12.81 -1.40
N GLN A 149 -15.56 11.90 -1.18
CA GLN A 149 -16.24 11.16 -2.25
C GLN A 149 -16.77 12.18 -3.28
N ILE A 150 -16.05 12.34 -4.39
CA ILE A 150 -16.46 13.24 -5.47
C ILE A 150 -17.60 12.53 -6.17
N GLU A 151 -18.79 13.12 -6.10
CA GLU A 151 -19.97 12.65 -6.83
C GLU A 151 -19.57 12.32 -8.28
N THR A 152 -19.92 11.12 -8.73
CA THR A 152 -19.48 10.52 -9.99
C THR A 152 -19.81 11.44 -11.18
N THR A 153 -18.88 12.33 -11.53
CA THR A 153 -19.00 13.31 -12.61
C THR A 153 -18.16 12.86 -13.79
N VAL A 154 -18.58 13.20 -15.01
CA VAL A 154 -17.89 12.84 -16.26
C VAL A 154 -16.40 13.21 -16.22
N GLU A 155 -16.06 14.32 -15.59
CA GLU A 155 -14.68 14.81 -15.45
C GLU A 155 -13.80 13.86 -14.62
N VAL A 156 -14.33 13.33 -13.50
CA VAL A 156 -13.59 12.44 -12.61
C VAL A 156 -13.34 11.10 -13.30
N VAL A 157 -14.35 10.58 -14.01
CA VAL A 157 -14.23 9.36 -14.81
C VAL A 157 -13.22 9.55 -15.94
N ASN A 158 -13.24 10.69 -16.63
CA ASN A 158 -12.28 11.00 -17.68
C ASN A 158 -10.83 11.09 -17.15
N ASN A 159 -10.62 11.78 -16.03
CA ASN A 159 -9.30 11.86 -15.39
C ASN A 159 -8.75 10.47 -15.01
N HIS A 160 -9.62 9.59 -14.50
CA HIS A 160 -9.21 8.22 -14.22
C HIS A 160 -8.79 7.46 -15.48
N LEU A 161 -9.56 7.58 -16.57
CA LEU A 161 -9.25 6.90 -17.83
C LEU A 161 -8.00 7.45 -18.53
N GLU A 162 -7.62 8.71 -18.31
CA GLU A 162 -6.38 9.29 -18.84
C GLU A 162 -5.12 8.56 -18.39
N ILE A 163 -5.13 7.99 -17.18
CA ILE A 163 -4.03 7.18 -16.66
C ILE A 163 -3.93 5.84 -17.43
N LEU A 164 -5.06 5.29 -17.88
CA LEU A 164 -5.13 3.99 -18.54
C LEU A 164 -4.99 4.07 -20.07
N ARG A 165 -5.34 5.21 -20.68
CA ARG A 165 -5.24 5.45 -22.14
C ARG A 165 -3.88 5.02 -22.74
N PRO A 166 -2.72 5.32 -22.14
CA PRO A 166 -1.43 4.89 -22.68
C PRO A 166 -1.30 3.37 -22.76
N ALA A 167 -1.73 2.65 -21.71
CA ALA A 167 -1.68 1.20 -21.68
C ALA A 167 -2.64 0.59 -22.71
N ILE A 168 -3.88 1.10 -22.77
CA ILE A 168 -4.91 0.62 -23.71
C ILE A 168 -4.44 0.81 -25.16
N LYS A 169 -3.81 1.95 -25.46
CA LYS A 169 -3.23 2.23 -26.79
C LYS A 169 -2.08 1.28 -27.13
N ASN A 170 -1.22 0.94 -26.17
CA ASN A 170 -0.15 -0.04 -26.38
C ASN A 170 -0.70 -1.45 -26.68
N PHE A 171 -1.86 -1.80 -26.14
CA PHE A 171 -2.59 -3.04 -26.45
C PHE A 171 -3.48 -2.93 -27.71
N GLY A 172 -3.40 -1.82 -28.46
CA GLY A 172 -4.15 -1.64 -29.71
C GLY A 172 -5.61 -1.23 -29.53
N GLY A 173 -5.97 -0.63 -28.40
CA GLY A 173 -7.30 -0.10 -28.16
C GLY A 173 -7.36 1.42 -27.93
N SER A 174 -8.57 1.97 -27.94
CA SER A 174 -8.87 3.36 -27.58
C SER A 174 -10.15 3.43 -26.75
N VAL A 175 -10.23 4.45 -25.88
CA VAL A 175 -11.36 4.63 -24.95
C VAL A 175 -11.72 6.11 -24.82
N GLU A 176 -13.01 6.43 -24.99
CA GLU A 176 -13.58 7.78 -24.87
C GLU A 176 -14.91 7.72 -24.09
N VAL A 177 -15.07 8.60 -23.08
CA VAL A 177 -16.32 8.70 -22.32
C VAL A 177 -17.31 9.58 -23.08
N VAL A 178 -18.55 9.12 -23.24
CA VAL A 178 -19.61 9.90 -23.91
C VAL A 178 -20.50 10.60 -22.90
N SER A 179 -20.99 9.86 -21.89
CA SER A 179 -21.82 10.42 -20.82
C SER A 179 -21.81 9.50 -19.59
N VAL A 180 -22.04 10.08 -18.42
CA VAL A 180 -22.21 9.38 -17.14
C VAL A 180 -23.51 9.88 -16.51
N GLU A 181 -24.51 9.01 -16.40
CA GLU A 181 -25.84 9.37 -15.89
C GLU A 181 -26.31 8.33 -14.88
N ALA A 182 -26.65 8.75 -13.66
CA ALA A 182 -27.38 7.98 -12.64
C ALA A 182 -26.94 6.50 -12.44
N GLY A 183 -25.65 6.20 -12.60
CA GLY A 183 -25.07 4.87 -12.41
C GLY A 183 -24.82 4.07 -13.70
N ASP A 184 -25.15 4.62 -14.87
CA ASP A 184 -24.79 4.07 -16.18
C ASP A 184 -23.73 4.94 -16.86
N CYS A 185 -22.61 4.32 -17.24
CA CYS A 185 -21.49 4.97 -17.93
C CYS A 185 -21.40 4.47 -19.37
N SER A 186 -21.58 5.37 -20.33
CA SER A 186 -21.46 5.08 -21.76
C SER A 186 -20.08 5.44 -22.25
N VAL A 187 -19.33 4.43 -22.69
CA VAL A 187 -17.93 4.58 -23.11
C VAL A 187 -17.77 4.00 -24.50
N ARG A 188 -17.21 4.78 -25.42
CA ARG A 188 -16.78 4.29 -26.72
C ARG A 188 -15.47 3.56 -26.54
N TYR A 189 -15.46 2.26 -26.81
CA TYR A 189 -14.27 1.42 -26.69
C TYR A 189 -14.01 0.69 -28.00
N THR A 190 -12.77 0.73 -28.46
CA THR A 190 -12.30 -0.05 -29.61
C THR A 190 -11.09 -0.86 -29.17
N GLY A 191 -11.07 -2.15 -29.43
CA GLY A 191 -9.95 -3.03 -29.10
C GLY A 191 -10.39 -4.46 -28.77
N PRO A 192 -9.46 -5.32 -28.33
CA PRO A 192 -9.76 -6.70 -27.98
C PRO A 192 -10.62 -6.81 -26.70
N ASP A 193 -11.58 -7.74 -26.68
CA ASP A 193 -12.52 -7.95 -25.56
C ASP A 193 -11.83 -8.16 -24.20
N SER A 194 -10.63 -8.74 -24.21
CA SER A 194 -9.79 -8.92 -23.02
C SER A 194 -9.54 -7.61 -22.30
N ILE A 195 -9.24 -6.53 -23.04
CA ILE A 195 -8.98 -5.21 -22.48
C ILE A 195 -10.30 -4.50 -22.12
N GLY A 196 -11.35 -4.70 -22.93
CA GLY A 196 -12.69 -4.20 -22.62
C GLY A 196 -13.20 -4.66 -21.25
N SER A 197 -13.01 -5.94 -20.90
CA SER A 197 -13.38 -6.46 -19.57
C SER A 197 -12.64 -5.77 -18.42
N GLY A 198 -11.34 -5.50 -18.60
CA GLY A 198 -10.50 -4.81 -17.62
C GLY A 198 -10.91 -3.35 -17.41
N ILE A 199 -11.30 -2.65 -18.47
CA ILE A 199 -11.78 -1.26 -18.37
C ILE A 199 -13.09 -1.19 -17.57
N LYS A 200 -14.03 -2.13 -17.79
CA LYS A 200 -15.26 -2.19 -16.98
C LYS A 200 -14.96 -2.42 -15.50
N ALA A 201 -14.02 -3.31 -15.18
CA ALA A 201 -13.63 -3.60 -13.81
C ALA A 201 -12.98 -2.38 -13.14
N ALA A 202 -12.05 -1.70 -13.81
CA ALA A 202 -11.38 -0.51 -13.30
C ALA A 202 -12.36 0.63 -12.98
N ILE A 203 -13.33 0.88 -13.86
CA ILE A 203 -14.37 1.90 -13.63
C ILE A 203 -15.22 1.54 -12.41
N LYS A 204 -15.67 0.29 -12.28
CA LYS A 204 -16.49 -0.16 -11.15
C LYS A 204 -15.74 -0.16 -9.81
N GLU A 205 -14.43 -0.43 -9.83
CA GLU A 205 -13.59 -0.40 -8.63
C GLU A 205 -13.42 1.01 -8.09
N LYS A 206 -13.23 2.00 -8.98
CA LYS A 206 -13.04 3.41 -8.57
C LYS A 206 -14.34 4.15 -8.29
N PHE A 207 -15.41 3.79 -8.97
CA PHE A 207 -16.71 4.45 -8.87
C PHE A 207 -17.77 3.41 -8.50
N PRO A 208 -17.95 3.12 -7.19
CA PRO A 208 -18.94 2.14 -6.74
C PRO A 208 -20.39 2.55 -7.06
N ASP A 209 -20.62 3.83 -7.37
CA ASP A 209 -21.93 4.35 -7.79
C ASP A 209 -22.32 3.90 -9.22
N ILE A 210 -21.36 3.45 -10.04
CA ILE A 210 -21.61 3.01 -11.42
C ILE A 210 -21.95 1.52 -11.43
N ILE A 211 -23.22 1.22 -11.71
CA ILE A 211 -23.75 -0.13 -11.75
C ILE A 211 -23.43 -0.81 -13.09
N ASN A 212 -23.63 -0.09 -14.20
CA ASN A 212 -23.38 -0.62 -15.54
C ASN A 212 -22.44 0.25 -16.37
N VAL A 213 -21.60 -0.43 -17.14
CA VAL A 213 -20.72 0.19 -18.14
C VAL A 213 -21.07 -0.40 -19.50
N VAL A 214 -21.61 0.45 -20.37
CA VAL A 214 -22.04 0.09 -21.72
C VAL A 214 -20.99 0.56 -22.71
N PHE A 215 -20.58 -0.36 -23.58
CA PHE A 215 -19.69 -0.04 -24.70
C PHE A 215 -20.52 0.22 -25.95
N ILE A 216 -20.28 1.37 -26.57
CA ILE A 216 -20.93 1.88 -27.79
C ILE A 216 -19.94 1.97 -28.94
#